data_AF-A0A3D2NNB6-F1
#
_entry.id   AF-A0A3D2NNB6-F1
#
_cell.length_a   1.000
_cell.length_b   1.000
_cell.length_c   1.000
_cell.angle_alpha   90.00
_cell.angle_beta   90.00
_cell.angle_gamma   90.00
#
_symmetry.space_group_name_H-M   'P 1'
#
loop_
_entity.id
_entity.type
_entity.pdbx_description
1 polymer ?
#
loop_
_entity_poly.entity_id
_entity_poly.type
_entity_poly.pdbx_seq_one_letter_code
_entity_poly.pdbx_strand_id
1 'polypeptide(L)'
;NPMLQNGMVPVFVDVDATTYNIDPTKIEAAVSAKTKAIMVAHTLGNPFDLDAVMAVANKHNLWVIEDCCDALGSRYKGQHVGTFGHIATCSFYPAHHITMGEGGMIFTQDRDLRTIIESFRDWGRDCYCGPGCDNTCGKRFGQQLGTLPMGYDHKYTYSH
;
A
#
# COMPACT_ATOMS: atom_id res chain seq x y z
N ASN A 1 -2.34 -12.12 -7.78
CA ASN A 1 -2.42 -10.66 -7.92
C ASN A 1 -3.43 -10.13 -6.89
N PRO A 2 -3.03 -9.26 -5.96
CA PRO A 2 -3.91 -8.70 -4.91
C PRO A 2 -5.19 -8.04 -5.42
N MET A 3 -5.17 -7.44 -6.60
CA MET A 3 -6.37 -6.82 -7.20
C MET A 3 -7.47 -7.87 -7.45
N LEU A 4 -7.12 -9.00 -8.08
CA LEU A 4 -8.08 -10.08 -8.37
C LEU A 4 -8.61 -10.72 -7.08
N GLN A 5 -7.75 -10.90 -6.08
CA GLN A 5 -8.12 -11.47 -4.78
C GLN A 5 -9.14 -10.60 -4.04
N ASN A 6 -9.16 -9.29 -4.30
CA ASN A 6 -10.09 -8.32 -3.72
C ASN A 6 -11.26 -7.97 -4.67
N GLY A 7 -11.53 -8.79 -5.70
CA GLY A 7 -12.66 -8.59 -6.62
C GLY A 7 -12.52 -7.37 -7.53
N MET A 8 -11.31 -6.80 -7.66
CA MET A 8 -11.02 -5.70 -8.57
C MET A 8 -10.71 -6.22 -9.98
N VAL A 9 -10.84 -5.33 -10.97
CA VAL A 9 -10.52 -5.62 -12.38
C VAL A 9 -9.20 -4.93 -12.75
N PRO A 10 -8.11 -5.69 -12.98
CA PRO A 10 -6.86 -5.12 -13.48
C PRO A 10 -7.06 -4.56 -14.90
N VAL A 11 -6.56 -3.35 -15.13
CA VAL A 11 -6.51 -2.73 -16.46
C VAL A 11 -5.04 -2.58 -16.82
N PHE A 12 -4.59 -3.33 -17.82
CA PHE A 12 -3.19 -3.32 -18.23
C PHE A 12 -2.90 -2.15 -19.16
N VAL A 13 -1.76 -1.52 -18.93
CA VAL A 13 -1.16 -0.51 -19.80
C VAL A 13 0.17 -1.07 -20.28
N ASP A 14 0.48 -0.83 -21.54
CA ASP A 14 1.69 -1.32 -22.18
C ASP A 14 2.96 -0.67 -21.59
N VAL A 15 4.11 -1.28 -21.84
CA VAL A 15 5.40 -0.83 -21.33
C VAL A 15 6.20 -0.04 -22.37
N ASP A 16 7.09 0.82 -21.90
CA ASP A 16 8.14 1.40 -22.73
C ASP A 16 9.29 0.38 -22.88
N ALA A 17 9.67 0.09 -24.13
CA ALA A 17 10.65 -0.94 -24.45
C ALA A 17 12.09 -0.59 -24.04
N THR A 18 12.39 0.68 -23.74
CA THR A 18 13.75 1.11 -23.36
C THR A 18 13.96 1.06 -21.85
N THR A 19 12.92 1.38 -21.08
CA THR A 19 12.96 1.42 -19.62
C THR A 19 12.38 0.17 -18.96
N TYR A 20 11.59 -0.61 -19.70
CA TYR A 20 10.80 -1.75 -19.24
C TYR A 20 9.74 -1.41 -18.19
N ASN A 21 9.49 -0.12 -17.97
CA ASN A 21 8.43 0.37 -17.09
C ASN A 21 7.17 0.69 -17.86
N ILE A 22 6.07 0.95 -17.15
CA ILE A 22 4.80 1.41 -17.73
C ILE A 22 5.03 2.61 -18.67
N ASP A 23 4.39 2.61 -19.83
CA ASP A 23 4.39 3.75 -20.75
C ASP A 23 3.45 4.84 -20.19
N PRO A 24 4.00 5.97 -19.68
CA PRO A 24 3.19 6.99 -19.02
C PRO A 24 2.18 7.64 -19.96
N THR A 25 2.43 7.64 -21.27
CA THR A 25 1.56 8.29 -22.26
C THR A 25 0.24 7.54 -22.46
N LYS A 26 0.20 6.26 -22.08
CA LYS A 26 -0.97 5.38 -22.25
C LYS A 26 -1.85 5.29 -21.00
N ILE A 27 -1.41 5.80 -19.85
CA ILE A 27 -2.12 5.65 -18.56
C ILE A 27 -3.47 6.38 -18.59
N GLU A 28 -3.48 7.65 -19.02
CA GLU A 28 -4.68 8.49 -19.01
C GLU A 28 -5.83 7.87 -19.82
N ALA A 29 -5.51 7.23 -20.95
CA ALA A 29 -6.51 6.58 -21.82
C ALA A 29 -7.12 5.32 -21.20
N ALA A 30 -6.45 4.69 -20.22
CA ALA A 30 -6.96 3.54 -19.47
C ALA A 30 -7.85 3.94 -18.29
N VAL A 31 -7.90 5.23 -17.94
CA VAL A 31 -8.75 5.72 -16.84
C VAL A 31 -10.21 5.70 -17.26
N SER A 32 -11.07 5.22 -16.36
CA SER A 32 -12.52 5.21 -16.50
C SER A 32 -13.18 5.65 -15.19
N ALA A 33 -14.50 5.82 -15.20
CA ALA A 33 -15.28 6.08 -13.99
C ALA A 33 -15.15 4.99 -12.90
N LYS A 34 -14.68 3.78 -13.26
CA LYS A 34 -14.44 2.68 -12.32
C LYS A 34 -13.01 2.61 -11.79
N THR A 35 -12.09 3.38 -12.36
CA THR A 35 -10.68 3.37 -11.94
C THR A 35 -10.56 3.95 -10.52
N LYS A 36 -9.81 3.27 -9.65
CA LYS A 36 -9.61 3.66 -8.25
C LYS A 36 -8.17 3.77 -7.83
N ALA A 37 -7.28 3.04 -8.48
CA ALA A 37 -5.87 3.00 -8.12
C ALA A 37 -4.98 2.73 -9.33
N ILE A 38 -3.73 3.15 -9.22
CA ILE A 38 -2.61 2.76 -10.07
C ILE A 38 -1.64 1.99 -9.17
N MET A 39 -1.34 0.74 -9.51
CA MET A 39 -0.36 -0.10 -8.81
C MET A 39 0.70 -0.52 -9.82
N VAL A 40 1.94 -0.04 -9.65
CA VAL A 40 3.02 -0.21 -10.63
C VAL A 40 4.32 -0.48 -9.89
N ALA A 41 5.12 -1.40 -10.43
CA ALA A 41 6.45 -1.71 -9.92
C ALA A 41 7.52 -0.82 -10.56
N HIS A 42 8.54 -0.47 -9.78
CA HIS A 42 9.79 0.07 -10.31
C HIS A 42 10.63 -1.08 -10.88
N THR A 43 10.36 -1.44 -12.13
CA THR A 43 10.82 -2.68 -12.76
C THR A 43 12.34 -2.83 -12.69
N LEU A 44 12.82 -3.93 -12.10
CA LEU A 44 14.25 -4.22 -11.91
C LEU A 44 15.03 -3.08 -11.21
N GLY A 45 14.34 -2.34 -10.33
CA GLY A 45 14.92 -1.23 -9.59
C GLY A 45 14.99 0.09 -10.36
N ASN A 46 14.64 0.09 -11.65
CA ASN A 46 14.53 1.30 -12.47
C ASN A 46 13.24 2.05 -12.12
N PRO A 47 13.30 3.28 -11.59
CA PRO A 47 12.09 4.03 -11.29
C PRO A 47 11.28 4.34 -12.55
N PHE A 48 9.97 4.02 -12.55
CA PHE A 48 9.05 4.52 -13.58
C PHE A 48 8.90 6.04 -13.49
N ASP A 49 8.29 6.66 -14.51
CA ASP A 49 8.07 8.11 -14.54
C ASP A 49 7.03 8.56 -13.51
N LEU A 50 7.52 8.82 -12.30
CA LEU A 50 6.72 9.18 -11.14
C LEU A 50 5.96 10.49 -11.32
N ASP A 51 6.56 11.48 -11.98
CA ASP A 51 5.87 12.75 -12.23
C ASP A 51 4.63 12.53 -13.10
N ALA A 52 4.76 11.74 -14.18
CA ALA A 52 3.65 11.45 -15.06
C ALA A 52 2.55 10.61 -14.37
N VAL A 53 2.95 9.56 -13.65
CA VAL A 53 2.00 8.70 -12.91
C VAL A 53 1.26 9.50 -11.85
N MET A 54 1.97 10.29 -11.03
CA MET A 54 1.36 11.10 -9.99
C MET A 54 0.49 12.23 -10.57
N ALA A 55 0.85 12.80 -11.72
CA ALA A 55 0.00 13.79 -12.39
C ALA A 55 -1.36 13.21 -12.79
N VAL A 56 -1.38 12.01 -13.39
CA VAL A 56 -2.64 11.31 -13.72
C VAL A 56 -3.40 10.95 -12.46
N ALA A 57 -2.72 10.40 -11.46
CA ALA A 57 -3.37 9.99 -10.20
C ALA A 57 -4.03 11.18 -9.49
N ASN A 58 -3.33 12.31 -9.37
CA ASN A 58 -3.86 13.52 -8.74
C ASN A 58 -5.03 14.11 -9.54
N LYS A 59 -4.93 14.12 -10.88
CA LYS A 59 -6.00 14.62 -11.76
C LYS A 59 -7.31 13.86 -11.58
N HIS A 60 -7.24 12.55 -11.40
CA HIS A 60 -8.41 11.66 -11.30
C HIS A 60 -8.72 11.19 -9.88
N ASN A 61 -8.01 11.72 -8.88
CA ASN A 61 -8.13 11.34 -7.46
C ASN A 61 -7.98 9.82 -7.26
N LEU A 62 -6.92 9.24 -7.83
CA LEU A 62 -6.62 7.81 -7.76
C LEU A 62 -5.59 7.53 -6.67
N TRP A 63 -5.74 6.39 -6.01
CA TRP A 63 -4.69 5.85 -5.14
C TRP A 63 -3.48 5.42 -5.96
N VAL A 64 -2.30 5.48 -5.37
CA VAL A 64 -1.05 5.04 -5.99
C VAL A 64 -0.34 4.10 -5.04
N ILE A 65 -0.05 2.90 -5.52
CA ILE A 65 0.73 1.89 -4.80
C ILE A 65 2.04 1.69 -5.57
N GLU A 66 3.15 2.06 -4.95
CA GLU A 66 4.49 1.83 -5.49
C GLU A 66 4.97 0.43 -5.10
N ASP A 67 5.15 -0.47 -6.07
CA ASP A 67 5.81 -1.74 -5.81
C ASP A 67 7.34 -1.56 -5.93
N CYS A 68 7.99 -1.50 -4.77
CA CYS A 68 9.43 -1.31 -4.64
C CYS A 68 10.16 -2.61 -4.28
N CYS A 69 9.58 -3.80 -4.54
CA CYS A 69 10.22 -5.08 -4.21
C CYS A 69 11.66 -5.13 -4.74
N ASP A 70 11.87 -4.76 -6.00
CA ASP A 70 13.17 -4.72 -6.67
C ASP A 70 13.84 -3.33 -6.63
N ALA A 71 13.39 -2.39 -5.79
CA ALA A 71 13.83 -0.99 -5.88
C ALA A 71 14.26 -0.38 -4.53
N LEU A 72 14.61 -1.21 -3.55
CA LEU A 72 15.12 -0.73 -2.28
C LEU A 72 16.43 0.05 -2.48
N GLY A 73 16.38 1.35 -2.19
CA GLY A 73 17.51 2.27 -2.33
C GLY A 73 17.48 3.12 -3.59
N SER A 74 16.65 2.78 -4.58
CA SER A 74 16.45 3.59 -5.78
C SER A 74 15.93 4.98 -5.45
N ARG A 75 16.25 5.95 -6.31
CA ARG A 75 15.84 7.35 -6.19
C ARG A 75 15.31 7.89 -7.49
N TYR A 76 14.24 8.68 -7.41
CA TYR A 76 13.75 9.51 -8.50
C TYR A 76 13.93 10.97 -8.10
N LYS A 77 14.68 11.73 -8.92
CA LYS A 77 15.01 13.15 -8.67
C LYS A 77 15.54 13.44 -7.25
N GLY A 78 16.37 12.53 -6.73
CA GLY A 78 16.99 12.65 -5.41
C GLY A 78 16.13 12.15 -4.23
N GLN A 79 14.84 11.92 -4.42
CA GLN A 79 13.94 11.36 -3.41
C GLN A 79 13.84 9.83 -3.55
N HIS A 80 13.75 9.11 -2.43
CA HIS A 80 13.61 7.65 -2.45
C HIS A 80 12.27 7.23 -3.09
N VAL A 81 12.31 6.19 -3.91
CA VAL A 81 11.07 5.55 -4.41
C VAL A 81 10.31 4.89 -3.27
N GLY A 82 8.99 4.76 -3.44
CA GLY A 82 8.09 4.30 -2.39
C GLY A 82 7.63 5.41 -1.43
N THR A 83 8.01 6.66 -1.69
CA THR A 83 7.60 7.83 -0.87
C THR A 83 6.80 8.86 -1.66
N PHE A 84 6.35 8.53 -2.87
CA PHE A 84 5.57 9.40 -3.74
C PHE A 84 4.08 9.03 -3.73
N GLY A 85 3.80 7.74 -3.79
CA GLY A 85 2.47 7.17 -3.69
C GLY A 85 1.94 7.14 -2.26
N HIS A 86 0.76 6.54 -2.11
CA HIS A 86 0.06 6.46 -0.84
C HIS A 86 0.53 5.28 0.01
N ILE A 87 0.90 4.17 -0.65
CA ILE A 87 1.44 2.96 -0.04
C ILE A 87 2.58 2.47 -0.92
N ALA A 88 3.62 1.90 -0.30
CA ALA A 88 4.66 1.20 -1.02
C ALA A 88 4.97 -0.16 -0.40
N THR A 89 5.47 -1.09 -1.22
CA THR A 89 5.81 -2.46 -0.82
C THR A 89 7.27 -2.78 -1.08
N CYS A 90 7.88 -3.62 -0.24
CA CYS A 90 9.21 -4.18 -0.45
C CYS A 90 9.21 -5.68 -0.14
N SER A 91 10.06 -6.43 -0.83
CA SER A 91 10.24 -7.87 -0.64
C SER A 91 11.61 -8.16 -0.03
N PHE A 92 11.68 -9.21 0.79
CA PHE A 92 12.89 -9.70 1.44
C PHE A 92 13.21 -11.17 1.06
N TYR A 93 12.69 -11.63 -0.09
CA TYR A 93 13.07 -12.93 -0.68
C TYR A 93 14.55 -12.90 -1.15
N PRO A 94 15.31 -14.02 -1.19
CA PRO A 94 16.77 -14.01 -1.33
C PRO A 94 17.32 -13.38 -2.60
N ALA A 95 16.51 -13.24 -3.65
CA ALA A 95 16.91 -12.55 -4.89
C ALA A 95 16.92 -11.01 -4.79
N HIS A 96 16.30 -10.44 -3.75
CA HIS A 96 16.16 -8.98 -3.59
C HIS A 96 17.36 -8.38 -2.82
N HIS A 97 17.35 -7.06 -2.69
CA HIS A 97 18.46 -6.25 -2.14
C HIS A 97 18.93 -6.67 -0.74
N ILE A 98 17.98 -7.03 0.14
CA ILE A 98 18.22 -7.56 1.47
C ILE A 98 17.25 -8.72 1.71
N THR A 99 17.59 -9.64 2.63
CA THR A 99 16.79 -10.84 2.85
C THR A 99 16.54 -11.17 4.31
N MET A 100 15.38 -11.80 4.55
CA MET A 100 15.01 -12.47 5.80
C MET A 100 14.71 -13.96 5.55
N GLY A 101 15.19 -14.53 4.44
CA GLY A 101 14.69 -15.80 3.90
C GLY A 101 13.37 -15.56 3.18
N GLU A 102 12.29 -15.37 3.94
CA GLU A 102 10.98 -14.98 3.44
C GLU A 102 10.49 -13.76 4.22
N GLY A 103 9.93 -12.76 3.53
CA GLY A 103 9.42 -11.58 4.19
C GLY A 103 9.14 -10.42 3.25
N GLY A 104 8.54 -9.38 3.80
CA GLY A 104 8.28 -8.13 3.09
C GLY A 104 7.87 -7.03 4.05
N MET A 105 7.68 -5.84 3.50
CA MET A 105 7.30 -4.65 4.24
C MET A 105 6.29 -3.84 3.44
N ILE A 106 5.32 -3.28 4.14
CA ILE A 106 4.46 -2.20 3.64
C ILE A 106 4.88 -0.93 4.38
N PHE A 107 5.04 0.18 3.66
CA PHE A 107 5.37 1.47 4.26
C PHE A 107 4.51 2.58 3.64
N THR A 108 4.15 3.55 4.48
CA THR A 108 3.30 4.69 4.13
C THR A 108 3.61 5.85 5.09
N GLN A 109 3.34 7.08 4.64
CA GLN A 109 3.39 8.27 5.49
C GLN A 109 2.03 8.60 6.12
N ASP A 110 0.96 7.96 5.65
CA ASP A 110 -0.41 8.19 6.11
C ASP A 110 -0.70 7.35 7.37
N ARG A 111 -1.08 8.02 8.46
CA ARG A 111 -1.33 7.39 9.75
C ARG A 111 -2.60 6.55 9.78
N ASP A 112 -3.60 6.95 9.00
CA ASP A 112 -4.87 6.24 8.92
C ASP A 112 -4.67 4.96 8.10
N LEU A 113 -3.99 5.04 6.94
CA LEU A 113 -3.61 3.86 6.17
C LEU A 113 -2.74 2.90 6.98
N ARG A 114 -1.76 3.41 7.74
CA ARG A 114 -0.94 2.58 8.64
C ARG A 114 -1.83 1.77 9.60
N THR A 115 -2.81 2.42 10.21
CA THR A 115 -3.71 1.78 11.18
C THR A 115 -4.55 0.68 10.52
N ILE A 116 -5.08 0.96 9.32
CA ILE A 116 -5.83 0.00 8.52
C ILE A 116 -4.95 -1.20 8.14
N ILE A 117 -3.73 -0.96 7.66
CA ILE A 117 -2.76 -2.00 7.28
C ILE A 117 -2.41 -2.89 8.47
N GLU A 118 -2.10 -2.30 9.63
CA GLU A 118 -1.79 -3.05 10.86
C GLU A 118 -2.98 -3.90 11.31
N SER A 119 -4.20 -3.37 11.22
CA SER A 119 -5.42 -4.15 11.49
C SER A 119 -5.53 -5.34 10.55
N PHE A 120 -5.48 -5.14 9.23
CA PHE A 120 -5.59 -6.25 8.26
C PHE A 120 -4.51 -7.32 8.47
N ARG A 121 -3.29 -6.92 8.81
CA ARG A 121 -2.18 -7.85 9.14
C ARG A 121 -2.45 -8.62 10.43
N ASP A 122 -2.98 -7.96 11.45
CA ASP A 122 -3.15 -8.50 12.81
C ASP A 122 -4.60 -8.95 13.07
N TRP A 123 -5.14 -9.78 12.19
CA TRP A 123 -6.47 -10.39 12.30
C TRP A 123 -7.65 -9.42 12.37
N GLY A 124 -7.54 -8.20 11.83
CA GLY A 124 -8.63 -7.22 11.71
C GLY A 124 -9.05 -6.53 13.01
N ARG A 125 -8.22 -6.58 14.05
CA ARG A 125 -8.52 -5.98 15.36
C ARG A 125 -8.52 -4.45 15.34
N ASP A 126 -9.44 -3.84 16.11
CA ASP A 126 -9.54 -2.38 16.29
C ASP A 126 -8.38 -1.78 17.13
N CYS A 127 -7.73 -2.56 18.00
CA CYS A 127 -6.60 -2.04 18.79
C CYS A 127 -5.25 -2.10 18.05
N TYR A 128 -4.49 -1.01 18.11
CA TYR A 128 -3.07 -0.95 17.73
C TYR A 128 -2.10 -1.48 18.81
N CYS A 129 -2.60 -2.14 19.85
CA CYS A 129 -1.83 -2.69 20.96
C CYS A 129 -0.76 -3.66 20.44
N GLY A 130 0.52 -3.43 20.76
CA GLY A 130 1.60 -4.33 20.35
C GLY A 130 1.39 -5.78 20.83
N PRO A 131 1.97 -6.80 20.15
CA PRO A 131 1.94 -8.17 20.64
C PRO A 131 2.48 -8.27 22.07
N GLY A 132 1.75 -8.95 22.96
CA GLY A 132 2.11 -9.05 24.38
C GLY A 132 1.86 -7.78 25.22
N CYS A 133 1.38 -6.69 24.61
CA CYS A 133 0.98 -5.47 25.31
C CYS A 133 -0.55 -5.37 25.40
N ASP A 134 -1.02 -4.79 26.50
CA ASP A 134 -2.44 -4.59 26.77
C ASP A 134 -2.74 -3.13 27.07
N ASN A 135 -3.88 -2.65 26.56
CA ASN A 135 -4.42 -1.31 26.80
C ASN A 135 -3.46 -0.14 26.44
N THR A 136 -2.52 -0.34 25.51
CA THR A 136 -1.69 0.76 24.96
C THR A 136 -2.54 1.87 24.33
N CYS A 137 -3.74 1.53 23.87
CA CYS A 137 -4.74 2.45 23.35
C CYS A 137 -5.42 3.32 24.43
N GLY A 138 -5.30 2.96 25.72
CA GLY A 138 -5.99 3.63 26.83
C GLY A 138 -7.52 3.46 26.87
N LYS A 139 -8.11 2.77 25.89
CA LYS A 139 -9.57 2.67 25.70
C LYS A 139 -10.08 1.24 25.54
N ARG A 140 -9.33 0.23 26.01
CA ARG A 140 -9.60 -1.19 25.78
C ARG A 140 -11.05 -1.61 26.02
N PHE A 141 -11.62 -1.12 27.13
CA PHE A 141 -13.01 -1.33 27.54
C PHE A 141 -13.78 0.00 27.66
N GLY A 142 -13.20 1.10 27.17
CA GLY A 142 -13.64 2.46 27.47
C GLY A 142 -14.66 3.03 26.48
N GLN A 143 -15.12 2.24 25.52
CA GLN A 143 -15.98 2.69 24.44
C GLN A 143 -17.13 1.71 24.17
N GLN A 144 -18.24 2.22 23.65
CA GLN A 144 -19.34 1.43 23.13
C GLN A 144 -19.11 1.21 21.63
N LEU A 145 -19.12 -0.05 21.20
CA LEU A 145 -18.81 -0.44 19.82
C LEU A 145 -20.10 -0.65 19.03
N GLY A 146 -20.56 0.38 18.32
CA GLY A 146 -21.81 0.32 17.55
C GLY A 146 -23.00 -0.05 18.44
N THR A 147 -23.67 -1.16 18.13
CA THR A 147 -24.82 -1.66 18.90
C THR A 147 -24.44 -2.62 20.03
N LEU A 148 -23.16 -2.93 20.22
CA LEU A 148 -22.71 -3.80 21.31
C LEU A 148 -22.88 -3.09 22.67
N PRO A 149 -23.06 -3.84 23.78
CA PRO A 149 -23.02 -3.26 25.12
C PRO A 149 -21.70 -2.54 25.41
N MET A 150 -21.73 -1.59 26.35
CA MET A 150 -20.53 -0.89 26.81
C MET A 150 -19.54 -1.88 27.46
N GLY A 151 -18.24 -1.66 27.28
CA GLY A 151 -17.20 -2.43 27.99
C GLY A 151 -16.68 -3.67 27.24
N TYR A 152 -16.98 -3.82 25.95
CA TYR A 152 -16.38 -4.87 25.14
C TYR A 152 -14.90 -4.60 24.87
N ASP A 153 -14.11 -5.68 24.85
CA ASP A 153 -12.68 -5.62 24.53
C ASP A 153 -12.48 -5.35 23.03
N HIS A 154 -12.22 -4.09 22.67
CA HIS A 154 -12.05 -3.75 21.26
C HIS A 154 -10.79 -4.38 20.61
N LYS A 155 -9.88 -4.95 21.42
CA LYS A 155 -8.75 -5.74 20.92
C LYS A 155 -9.20 -6.97 20.13
N TYR A 156 -10.42 -7.44 20.36
CA TYR A 156 -10.99 -8.63 19.71
C TYR A 156 -12.22 -8.31 18.86
N THR A 157 -12.38 -7.05 18.46
CA THR A 157 -13.49 -6.63 17.58
C THR A 157 -12.97 -6.08 16.27
N TYR A 158 -13.77 -6.29 15.22
CA TYR A 158 -13.59 -5.76 13.88
C TYR A 158 -14.42 -4.49 13.73
N SER A 159 -13.83 -3.39 13.25
CA SER A 159 -14.46 -2.05 13.25
C SER A 159 -14.36 -1.29 11.92
N HIS A 160 -13.77 -1.90 10.88
CA HIS A 160 -13.59 -1.29 9.55
C HIS A 160 -14.81 -1.50 8.66
#